data_AF-A0A847Z8H4-F1
#
_entry.id   AF-A0A847Z8H4-F1
#
_cell.length_a   1.000
_cell.length_b   1.000
_cell.length_c   1.000
_cell.angle_alpha   90.00
_cell.angle_beta   90.00
_cell.angle_gamma   90.00
#
_symmetry.space_group_name_H-M   'P 1'
#
loop_
_entity.id
_entity.type
_entity.pdbx_description
1 polymer ?
#
loop_
_entity_poly.entity_id
_entity_poly.type
_entity_poly.pdbx_seq_one_letter_code
_entity_poly.pdbx_strand_id
1 'polypeptide(L)'
;MLKKISVPFLGILLFSLPVMAAETHAAEFQNGRFQSLMIQAVGRSFDLDEDGADVLLKKAIALEPENPMGYALEAMLHIFAYEMCFTLEQRRKEKEAIFFYAGEALLRGEKRISVNPRDSQAWLAMALAKVARVHWAIQEKRYFVMARETLNIWNYLEAAKSADPNNYDVDYLTGLLHYHIDHYRGMTGFLSSLLITEGNRQKGLQEIHLAAQKGWILRDMAQVQLASIYLTYEKQPSHALPIIMELAKKYPDNYSFHFMHALILAEMRRFAEAETLAAQIQKNIASGVPPYARQLEPRYDHLMGRIHFKRGEYGRAESCFQRAIQDKSFYNIRTKARSLLYIGMIHDIRLERKYAEDYYQRVLKVEGGEGSARIEAGQYLKAPYRADGNGSRRESGEKPQGKG
;
A
#
# COMPACT_ATOMS: atom_id res chain seq x y z
N MET A 1 54.82 -64.38 -41.91
CA MET A 1 53.60 -64.39 -41.07
C MET A 1 53.28 -62.93 -40.73
N LEU A 2 52.33 -62.33 -41.46
CA LEU A 2 50.95 -61.99 -41.01
C LEU A 2 50.93 -60.76 -40.07
N LYS A 3 50.64 -59.54 -40.59
CA LYS A 3 49.30 -58.86 -40.65
C LYS A 3 48.82 -58.44 -39.23
N LYS A 4 48.57 -57.18 -38.84
CA LYS A 4 47.73 -56.06 -39.38
C LYS A 4 48.01 -54.81 -38.51
N ILE A 5 48.25 -53.61 -39.03
CA ILE A 5 47.31 -52.47 -39.26
C ILE A 5 46.15 -52.37 -38.26
N SER A 6 46.13 -51.32 -37.41
CA SER A 6 44.99 -50.38 -37.23
C SER A 6 45.15 -49.44 -36.01
N VAL A 7 45.34 -48.15 -36.28
CA VAL A 7 44.75 -47.00 -35.52
C VAL A 7 43.50 -46.59 -36.35
N PRO A 8 42.39 -45.98 -35.85
CA PRO A 8 42.08 -45.35 -34.54
C PRO A 8 40.74 -45.79 -33.90
N PHE A 9 40.46 -45.38 -32.65
CA PHE A 9 39.08 -45.12 -32.20
C PHE A 9 39.07 -44.02 -31.12
N LEU A 10 39.30 -42.77 -31.55
CA LEU A 10 38.85 -41.58 -30.83
C LEU A 10 37.49 -41.23 -31.42
N GLY A 11 36.42 -41.57 -30.70
CA GLY A 11 35.07 -41.38 -31.23
C GLY A 11 34.00 -41.82 -30.26
N ILE A 12 33.73 -41.01 -29.23
CA ILE A 12 32.39 -40.89 -28.67
C ILE A 12 32.08 -39.40 -28.55
N LEU A 13 31.14 -39.01 -29.42
CA LEU A 13 30.45 -37.74 -29.57
C LEU A 13 30.24 -36.96 -28.25
N LEU A 14 30.94 -35.83 -28.13
CA LEU A 14 30.44 -34.63 -27.49
C LEU A 14 29.44 -33.96 -28.44
N PHE A 15 28.17 -34.36 -28.43
CA PHE A 15 27.11 -33.70 -29.22
C PHE A 15 25.79 -33.49 -28.46
N SER A 16 25.82 -33.42 -27.13
CA SER A 16 24.64 -33.06 -26.32
C SER A 16 24.70 -31.65 -25.69
N LEU A 17 25.77 -30.88 -25.92
CA LEU A 17 25.93 -29.55 -25.32
C LEU A 17 25.16 -28.37 -25.99
N PRO A 18 24.81 -28.36 -27.30
CA PRO A 18 24.12 -27.20 -27.88
C PRO A 18 22.62 -27.14 -27.56
N VAL A 19 21.96 -28.28 -27.32
CA VAL A 19 20.52 -28.32 -27.02
C VAL A 19 20.23 -27.81 -25.61
N MET A 20 21.01 -28.26 -24.61
CA MET A 20 20.87 -27.79 -23.23
C MET A 20 21.19 -26.30 -23.09
N ALA A 21 22.22 -25.80 -23.79
CA ALA A 21 22.56 -24.37 -23.77
C ALA A 21 21.48 -23.49 -24.44
N ALA A 22 20.88 -23.96 -25.54
CA ALA A 22 19.78 -23.27 -26.19
C ALA A 22 18.49 -23.28 -25.34
N GLU A 23 18.19 -24.38 -24.65
CA GLU A 23 17.07 -24.49 -23.73
C GLU A 23 17.25 -23.62 -22.48
N THR A 24 18.46 -23.55 -21.91
CA THR A 24 18.76 -22.65 -20.78
C THR A 24 18.67 -21.18 -21.18
N HIS A 25 19.20 -20.80 -22.34
CA HIS A 25 19.08 -19.43 -22.83
C HIS A 25 17.64 -19.04 -23.18
N ALA A 26 16.85 -19.96 -23.73
CA ALA A 26 15.43 -19.73 -23.99
C ALA A 26 14.63 -19.56 -22.68
N ALA A 27 14.90 -20.39 -21.67
CA ALA A 27 14.26 -20.29 -20.35
C ALA A 27 14.64 -19.00 -19.61
N GLU A 28 15.92 -18.62 -19.62
CA GLU A 28 16.39 -17.35 -19.04
C GLU A 28 15.78 -16.13 -19.76
N PHE A 29 15.72 -16.15 -21.09
CA PHE A 29 15.10 -15.10 -21.88
C PHE A 29 13.59 -14.98 -21.62
N GLN A 30 12.88 -16.11 -21.50
CA GLN A 30 11.46 -16.17 -21.19
C GLN A 30 11.18 -15.63 -19.78
N ASN A 31 11.95 -16.04 -18.78
CA ASN A 31 11.84 -15.54 -17.41
C ASN A 31 12.14 -14.02 -17.32
N GLY A 32 13.16 -13.54 -18.04
CA GLY A 32 13.46 -12.11 -18.13
C GLY A 32 12.32 -11.30 -18.76
N ARG A 33 11.69 -11.84 -19.82
CA ARG A 33 10.52 -11.21 -20.44
C ARG A 33 9.30 -11.23 -19.52
N PHE A 34 9.06 -12.33 -18.80
CA PHE A 34 8.00 -12.46 -17.81
C PHE A 34 8.13 -11.40 -16.71
N GLN A 35 9.31 -11.27 -16.11
CA GLN A 35 9.60 -10.25 -15.09
C GLN A 35 9.42 -8.83 -15.63
N SER A 36 9.92 -8.54 -16.83
CA SER A 36 9.80 -7.22 -17.45
C SER A 36 8.35 -6.81 -17.69
N LEU A 37 7.49 -7.73 -18.13
CA LEU A 37 6.06 -7.46 -18.33
C LEU A 37 5.37 -7.11 -17.01
N MET A 38 5.66 -7.85 -15.93
CA MET A 38 5.08 -7.56 -14.62
C MET A 38 5.54 -6.20 -14.07
N ILE A 39 6.82 -5.85 -14.19
CA ILE A 39 7.32 -4.53 -13.76
C ILE A 39 6.62 -3.41 -14.53
N GLN A 40 6.48 -3.56 -15.85
CA GLN A 40 5.78 -2.58 -16.67
C GLN A 40 4.30 -2.48 -16.27
N ALA A 41 3.64 -3.60 -15.99
CA ALA A 41 2.25 -3.60 -15.57
C ALA A 41 2.03 -2.92 -14.22
N VAL A 42 2.91 -3.17 -13.24
CA VAL A 42 2.90 -2.45 -11.95
C VAL A 42 3.06 -0.95 -12.18
N GLY A 43 3.97 -0.55 -13.07
CA GLY A 43 4.13 0.86 -13.44
C GLY A 43 2.86 1.47 -14.04
N ARG A 44 2.19 0.77 -14.97
CA ARG A 44 0.90 1.21 -15.55
C ARG A 44 -0.20 1.33 -14.50
N SER A 45 -0.29 0.36 -13.59
CA SER A 45 -1.24 0.38 -12.48
C SER A 45 -1.03 1.60 -11.58
N PHE A 46 0.22 1.92 -11.25
CA PHE A 46 0.55 3.12 -10.49
C PHE A 46 0.25 4.42 -11.24
N ASP A 47 0.27 4.43 -12.57
CA ASP A 47 -0.14 5.58 -13.38
C ASP A 47 -1.66 5.64 -13.63
N LEU A 48 -2.42 4.75 -12.98
CA LEU A 48 -3.87 4.60 -13.13
C LEU A 48 -4.33 4.16 -14.54
N ASP A 49 -3.42 3.54 -15.31
CA ASP A 49 -3.70 2.87 -16.58
C ASP A 49 -4.05 1.39 -16.32
N GLU A 50 -5.26 1.16 -15.82
CA GLU A 50 -5.76 -0.16 -15.42
C GLU A 50 -5.80 -1.13 -16.62
N ASP A 51 -6.33 -0.67 -17.77
CA ASP A 51 -6.43 -1.47 -18.99
C ASP A 51 -5.03 -1.85 -19.53
N GLY A 52 -4.09 -0.90 -19.54
CA GLY A 52 -2.71 -1.15 -19.94
C GLY A 52 -1.99 -2.14 -19.03
N ALA A 53 -2.24 -2.06 -17.72
CA ALA A 53 -1.68 -3.00 -16.74
C ALA A 53 -2.24 -4.43 -16.94
N ASP A 54 -3.56 -4.58 -17.08
CA ASP A 54 -4.23 -5.87 -17.31
C ASP A 54 -3.73 -6.54 -18.60
N VAL A 55 -3.59 -5.78 -19.70
CA VAL A 55 -3.03 -6.32 -20.96
C VAL A 55 -1.61 -6.87 -20.78
N LEU A 56 -0.76 -6.20 -19.98
CA LEU A 56 0.61 -6.63 -19.73
C LEU A 56 0.67 -7.84 -18.80
N LEU A 57 -0.16 -7.89 -17.76
CA LEU A 57 -0.25 -9.03 -16.84
C LEU A 57 -0.80 -10.28 -17.53
N LYS A 58 -1.84 -10.16 -18.36
CA LYS A 58 -2.33 -11.26 -19.20
C LYS A 58 -1.25 -11.81 -20.14
N LYS A 59 -0.42 -10.94 -20.71
CA LYS A 59 0.74 -11.38 -21.51
C LYS A 59 1.78 -12.11 -20.64
N ALA A 60 2.05 -11.64 -19.43
CA ALA A 60 2.96 -12.32 -18.51
C ALA A 60 2.41 -13.71 -18.12
N ILE A 61 1.12 -13.79 -17.78
CA ILE A 61 0.43 -15.05 -17.47
C ILE A 61 0.48 -16.01 -18.67
N ALA A 62 0.28 -15.52 -19.90
CA ALA A 62 0.38 -16.37 -21.08
C ALA A 62 1.79 -16.94 -21.30
N LEU A 63 2.84 -16.22 -20.90
CA LEU A 63 4.22 -16.69 -20.98
C LEU A 63 4.56 -17.72 -19.91
N GLU A 64 4.04 -17.56 -18.68
CA GLU A 64 4.23 -18.52 -17.60
C GLU A 64 2.90 -18.87 -16.90
N PRO A 65 2.05 -19.71 -17.52
CA PRO A 65 0.69 -19.98 -17.02
C PRO A 65 0.65 -20.68 -15.66
N GLU A 66 1.71 -21.39 -15.29
CA GLU A 66 1.84 -22.09 -14.01
C GLU A 66 2.55 -21.23 -12.94
N ASN A 67 2.96 -20.01 -13.29
CA ASN A 67 3.57 -19.10 -12.32
C ASN A 67 2.49 -18.31 -11.56
N PRO A 68 2.39 -18.46 -10.23
CA PRO A 68 1.35 -17.81 -9.46
C PRO A 68 1.51 -16.29 -9.37
N MET A 69 2.70 -15.73 -9.63
CA MET A 69 2.97 -14.31 -9.43
C MET A 69 2.14 -13.41 -10.35
N GLY A 70 1.97 -13.80 -11.62
CA GLY A 70 1.14 -13.02 -12.56
C GLY A 70 -0.30 -12.88 -12.07
N TYR A 71 -0.90 -13.99 -11.58
CA TYR A 71 -2.24 -14.00 -11.02
C TYR A 71 -2.33 -13.22 -9.70
N ALA A 72 -1.30 -13.28 -8.85
CA ALA A 72 -1.27 -12.50 -7.61
C ALA A 72 -1.23 -10.98 -7.90
N LEU A 73 -0.47 -10.55 -8.90
CA LEU A 73 -0.42 -9.16 -9.33
C LEU A 73 -1.72 -8.70 -10.00
N GLU A 74 -2.41 -9.56 -10.76
CA GLU A 74 -3.77 -9.28 -11.26
C GLU A 74 -4.75 -9.04 -10.12
N ALA A 75 -4.73 -9.90 -9.09
CA ALA A 75 -5.56 -9.69 -7.91
C ALA A 75 -5.26 -8.34 -7.23
N MET A 76 -3.99 -7.91 -7.19
CA MET A 76 -3.61 -6.61 -6.65
C MET A 76 -4.04 -5.43 -7.53
N LEU A 77 -3.92 -5.55 -8.86
CA LEU A 77 -4.41 -4.56 -9.81
C LEU A 77 -5.90 -4.29 -9.57
N HIS A 78 -6.70 -5.36 -9.47
CA HIS A 78 -8.13 -5.24 -9.21
C HIS A 78 -8.44 -4.71 -7.79
N ILE A 79 -7.58 -4.94 -6.78
CA ILE A 79 -7.71 -4.26 -5.48
C ILE A 79 -7.54 -2.74 -5.63
N PHE A 80 -6.57 -2.28 -6.43
CA PHE A 80 -6.39 -0.84 -6.65
C PHE A 80 -7.56 -0.24 -7.41
N ALA A 81 -8.02 -0.88 -8.47
CA ALA A 81 -9.21 -0.47 -9.21
C ALA A 81 -10.45 -0.43 -8.30
N TYR A 82 -10.63 -1.42 -7.41
CA TYR A 82 -11.72 -1.44 -6.42
C TYR A 82 -11.70 -0.21 -5.50
N GLU A 83 -10.51 0.21 -5.04
CA GLU A 83 -10.33 1.36 -4.15
C GLU A 83 -10.47 2.71 -4.88
N MET A 84 -10.21 2.74 -6.19
CA MET A 84 -10.23 3.97 -7.01
C MET A 84 -11.53 4.16 -7.79
N CYS A 85 -12.35 3.13 -7.97
CA CYS A 85 -13.57 3.21 -8.75
C CYS A 85 -14.65 4.13 -8.13
N PHE A 86 -15.46 4.73 -9.01
CA PHE A 86 -16.54 5.65 -8.63
C PHE A 86 -17.96 5.07 -8.75
N THR A 87 -18.11 3.83 -9.23
CA THR A 87 -19.43 3.20 -9.40
C THR A 87 -19.52 1.86 -8.65
N LEU A 88 -20.73 1.53 -8.17
CA LEU A 88 -20.96 0.25 -7.51
C LEU A 88 -20.89 -0.93 -8.48
N GLU A 89 -21.22 -0.71 -9.75
CA GLU A 89 -21.09 -1.73 -10.80
C GLU A 89 -19.63 -2.11 -11.00
N GLN A 90 -18.75 -1.13 -11.21
CA GLN A 90 -17.32 -1.39 -11.35
C GLN A 90 -16.78 -2.06 -10.09
N ARG A 91 -17.13 -1.53 -8.91
CA ARG A 91 -16.74 -2.12 -7.63
C ARG A 91 -17.10 -3.61 -7.51
N ARG A 92 -18.26 -4.02 -8.02
CA ARG A 92 -18.67 -5.43 -8.04
C ARG A 92 -17.80 -6.25 -8.99
N LYS A 93 -17.56 -5.77 -10.21
CA LYS A 93 -16.68 -6.43 -11.19
C LYS A 93 -15.27 -6.61 -10.65
N GLU A 94 -14.69 -5.55 -10.07
CA GLU A 94 -13.37 -5.62 -9.46
C GLU A 94 -13.33 -6.65 -8.33
N LYS A 95 -14.34 -6.66 -7.46
CA LYS A 95 -14.44 -7.64 -6.38
C LYS A 95 -14.42 -9.08 -6.92
N GLU A 96 -15.20 -9.39 -7.95
CA GLU A 96 -15.25 -10.71 -8.56
C GLU A 96 -13.89 -11.11 -9.15
N ALA A 97 -13.24 -10.18 -9.86
CA ALA A 97 -11.91 -10.39 -10.43
C ALA A 97 -10.84 -10.63 -9.37
N ILE A 98 -10.83 -9.85 -8.27
CA ILE A 98 -9.93 -10.06 -7.12
C ILE A 98 -10.02 -11.51 -6.62
N PHE A 99 -11.24 -12.01 -6.37
CA PHE A 99 -11.42 -13.36 -5.84
C PHE A 99 -11.02 -14.45 -6.84
N PHE A 100 -11.32 -14.24 -8.12
CA PHE A 100 -10.91 -15.14 -9.19
C PHE A 100 -9.39 -15.27 -9.25
N TYR A 101 -8.68 -14.15 -9.45
CA TYR A 101 -7.23 -14.15 -9.61
C TYR A 101 -6.48 -14.56 -8.34
N ALA A 102 -6.97 -14.16 -7.15
CA ALA A 102 -6.41 -14.64 -5.89
C ALA A 102 -6.58 -16.15 -5.72
N GLY A 103 -7.70 -16.73 -6.18
CA GLY A 103 -7.93 -18.17 -6.22
C GLY A 103 -6.94 -18.88 -7.14
N GLU A 104 -6.77 -18.36 -8.36
CA GLU A 104 -5.85 -18.91 -9.36
C GLU A 104 -4.38 -18.85 -8.91
N ALA A 105 -3.98 -17.77 -8.24
CA ALA A 105 -2.66 -17.61 -7.65
C ALA A 105 -2.39 -18.63 -6.53
N LEU A 106 -3.38 -18.87 -5.66
CA LEU A 106 -3.25 -19.87 -4.60
C LEU A 106 -3.18 -21.28 -5.17
N LEU A 107 -4.03 -21.64 -6.14
CA LEU A 107 -4.05 -22.96 -6.76
C LEU A 107 -2.70 -23.30 -7.41
N ARG A 108 -2.16 -22.38 -8.21
CA ARG A 108 -0.84 -22.56 -8.87
C ARG A 108 0.29 -22.51 -7.87
N GLY A 109 0.19 -21.64 -6.87
CA GLY A 109 1.15 -21.53 -5.78
C GLY A 109 1.29 -22.86 -5.05
N GLU A 110 0.18 -23.45 -4.60
CA GLU A 110 0.13 -24.75 -3.92
C GLU A 110 0.72 -25.88 -4.76
N LYS A 111 0.39 -25.92 -6.05
CA LYS A 111 0.99 -26.88 -7.00
C LYS A 111 2.51 -26.68 -7.09
N ARG A 112 2.97 -25.44 -7.19
CA ARG A 112 4.39 -25.11 -7.37
C ARG A 112 5.23 -25.41 -6.13
N ILE A 113 4.74 -25.08 -4.93
CA ILE A 113 5.42 -25.38 -3.67
C ILE A 113 5.42 -26.87 -3.32
N SER A 114 4.43 -27.65 -3.80
CA SER A 114 4.41 -29.10 -3.57
C SER A 114 5.50 -29.83 -4.37
N VAL A 115 5.87 -29.27 -5.52
CA VAL A 115 7.00 -29.74 -6.35
C VAL A 115 8.33 -29.14 -5.88
N ASN A 116 8.35 -27.84 -5.62
CA ASN A 116 9.53 -27.11 -5.16
C ASN A 116 9.22 -26.27 -3.91
N PRO A 117 9.37 -26.83 -2.69
CA PRO A 117 9.13 -26.10 -1.45
C PRO A 117 10.06 -24.89 -1.23
N ARG A 118 11.16 -24.78 -2.00
CA ARG A 118 12.09 -23.65 -1.98
C ARG A 118 11.75 -22.56 -3.00
N ASP A 119 10.57 -22.59 -3.63
CA ASP A 119 10.14 -21.52 -4.52
C ASP A 119 9.65 -20.31 -3.71
N SER A 120 10.58 -19.40 -3.40
CA SER A 120 10.31 -18.19 -2.64
C SER A 120 9.26 -17.28 -3.29
N GLN A 121 9.24 -17.19 -4.62
CA GLN A 121 8.30 -16.34 -5.35
C GLN A 121 6.89 -16.93 -5.33
N ALA A 122 6.74 -18.25 -5.38
CA ALA A 122 5.44 -18.90 -5.22
C ALA A 122 4.83 -18.64 -3.84
N TRP A 123 5.62 -18.74 -2.77
CA TRP A 123 5.19 -18.41 -1.41
C TRP A 123 4.76 -16.94 -1.29
N LEU A 124 5.54 -16.00 -1.85
CA LEU A 124 5.19 -14.58 -1.88
C LEU A 124 3.88 -14.34 -2.64
N ALA A 125 3.69 -14.95 -3.81
CA ALA A 125 2.47 -14.82 -4.60
C ALA A 125 1.22 -15.29 -3.81
N MET A 126 1.33 -16.41 -3.09
CA MET A 126 0.26 -16.90 -2.22
C MET A 126 -0.03 -15.95 -1.05
N ALA A 127 1.01 -15.31 -0.49
CA ALA A 127 0.85 -14.30 0.55
C ALA A 127 0.08 -13.07 0.03
N LEU A 128 0.47 -12.55 -1.14
CA LEU A 128 -0.22 -11.43 -1.80
C LEU A 128 -1.68 -11.75 -2.11
N ALA A 129 -1.97 -12.96 -2.62
CA ALA A 129 -3.33 -13.40 -2.90
C ALA A 129 -4.22 -13.44 -1.63
N LYS A 130 -3.67 -13.77 -0.46
CA LYS A 130 -4.41 -13.78 0.81
C LYS A 130 -4.70 -12.37 1.36
N VAL A 131 -3.97 -11.33 0.94
CA VAL A 131 -4.25 -9.94 1.35
C VAL A 131 -5.70 -9.55 1.00
N ALA A 132 -6.20 -9.98 -0.16
CA ALA A 132 -7.59 -9.77 -0.57
C ALA A 132 -8.60 -10.34 0.44
N ARG A 133 -8.33 -11.55 0.95
CA ARG A 133 -9.20 -12.24 1.92
C ARG A 133 -9.21 -11.53 3.27
N VAL A 134 -8.03 -11.06 3.71
CA VAL A 134 -7.90 -10.24 4.92
C VAL A 134 -8.69 -8.95 4.78
N HIS A 135 -8.52 -8.24 3.66
CA HIS A 135 -9.23 -6.99 3.38
C HIS A 135 -10.75 -7.16 3.47
N TRP A 136 -11.30 -8.21 2.84
CA TRP A 136 -12.74 -8.47 2.88
C TRP A 136 -13.24 -8.91 4.25
N ALA A 137 -12.47 -9.71 4.98
CA ALA A 137 -12.80 -10.12 6.34
C ALA A 137 -12.88 -8.93 7.30
N ILE A 138 -12.06 -7.90 7.11
CA ILE A 138 -12.15 -6.63 7.87
C ILE A 138 -13.47 -5.91 7.55
N GLN A 139 -13.81 -5.74 6.27
CA GLN A 139 -15.03 -5.03 5.86
C GLN A 139 -16.30 -5.72 6.39
N GLU A 140 -16.34 -7.06 6.38
CA GLU A 140 -17.47 -7.84 6.88
C GLU A 140 -17.41 -8.09 8.39
N LYS A 141 -16.45 -7.48 9.11
CA LYS A 141 -16.25 -7.64 10.56
C LYS A 141 -16.06 -9.11 10.97
N ARG A 142 -15.55 -9.96 10.05
CA ARG A 142 -15.21 -11.37 10.27
C ARG A 142 -13.80 -11.52 10.85
N TYR A 143 -13.60 -11.02 12.07
CA TYR A 143 -12.26 -10.88 12.65
C TYR A 143 -11.51 -12.21 12.86
N PHE A 144 -12.22 -13.32 13.13
CA PHE A 144 -11.58 -14.64 13.22
C PHE A 144 -10.98 -15.07 11.87
N VAL A 145 -11.71 -14.86 10.77
CA VAL A 145 -11.22 -15.14 9.42
C VAL A 145 -10.02 -14.24 9.11
N MET A 146 -10.12 -12.94 9.44
CA MET A 146 -9.02 -12.00 9.29
C MET A 146 -7.76 -12.49 10.00
N ALA A 147 -7.84 -12.89 11.27
CA ALA A 147 -6.69 -13.37 12.03
C ALA A 147 -6.10 -14.67 11.46
N ARG A 148 -6.94 -15.64 11.08
CA ARG A 148 -6.49 -16.89 10.45
C ARG A 148 -5.79 -16.65 9.10
N GLU A 149 -6.35 -15.80 8.25
CA GLU A 149 -5.72 -15.49 6.96
C GLU A 149 -4.42 -14.69 7.14
N THR A 150 -4.36 -13.81 8.14
CA THR A 150 -3.12 -13.07 8.50
C THR A 150 -2.02 -14.02 8.97
N LEU A 151 -2.38 -15.02 9.78
CA LEU A 151 -1.48 -16.09 10.18
C LEU A 151 -0.95 -16.90 9.00
N ASN A 152 -1.82 -17.23 8.04
CA ASN A 152 -1.39 -17.92 6.82
C ASN A 152 -0.42 -17.07 5.99
N ILE A 153 -0.69 -15.77 5.86
CA ILE A 153 0.24 -14.82 5.21
C ILE A 153 1.60 -14.86 5.91
N TRP A 154 1.62 -14.74 7.24
CA TRP A 154 2.87 -14.81 8.02
C TRP A 154 3.68 -16.08 7.72
N ASN A 155 3.02 -17.25 7.75
CA ASN A 155 3.68 -18.52 7.48
C ASN A 155 4.25 -18.60 6.05
N TYR A 156 3.53 -18.05 5.06
CA TYR A 156 4.04 -18.00 3.68
C TYR A 156 5.23 -17.05 3.54
N LEU A 157 5.22 -15.90 4.23
CA LEU A 157 6.34 -14.95 4.20
C LEU A 157 7.59 -15.55 4.87
N GLU A 158 7.44 -16.24 5.99
CA GLU A 158 8.55 -16.96 6.65
C GLU A 158 9.12 -18.06 5.75
N ALA A 159 8.27 -18.84 5.08
CA ALA A 159 8.69 -19.84 4.11
C ALA A 159 9.42 -19.20 2.91
N ALA A 160 8.90 -18.08 2.38
CA ALA A 160 9.53 -17.33 1.29
C ALA A 160 10.92 -16.82 1.69
N LYS A 161 11.05 -16.20 2.87
CA LYS A 161 12.32 -15.65 3.36
C LYS A 161 13.33 -16.74 3.69
N SER A 162 12.87 -17.87 4.24
CA SER A 162 13.72 -19.03 4.53
C SER A 162 14.24 -19.68 3.26
N ALA A 163 13.43 -19.71 2.19
CA ALA A 163 13.81 -20.25 0.90
C ALA A 163 14.81 -19.35 0.14
N ASP A 164 14.62 -18.03 0.23
CA ASP A 164 15.52 -17.03 -0.35
C ASP A 164 15.64 -15.79 0.56
N PRO A 165 16.74 -15.67 1.34
CA PRO A 165 16.99 -14.52 2.20
C PRO A 165 17.13 -13.19 1.43
N ASN A 166 17.41 -13.23 0.13
CA ASN A 166 17.53 -12.07 -0.75
C ASN A 166 16.22 -11.70 -1.45
N ASN A 167 15.12 -12.42 -1.19
CA ASN A 167 13.80 -11.97 -1.61
C ASN A 167 13.35 -10.79 -0.74
N TYR A 168 13.68 -9.58 -1.22
CA TYR A 168 13.39 -8.34 -0.51
C TYR A 168 11.93 -7.88 -0.62
N ASP A 169 11.16 -8.43 -1.58
CA ASP A 169 9.74 -8.12 -1.72
C ASP A 169 8.91 -8.71 -0.57
N VAL A 170 9.39 -9.80 0.06
CA VAL A 170 8.80 -10.37 1.27
C VAL A 170 8.80 -9.35 2.42
N ASP A 171 9.84 -8.52 2.51
CA ASP A 171 10.01 -7.54 3.59
C ASP A 171 8.91 -6.47 3.57
N TYR A 172 8.23 -6.25 2.44
CA TYR A 172 7.10 -5.33 2.36
C TYR A 172 5.94 -5.79 3.25
N LEU A 173 5.43 -7.01 3.04
CA LEU A 173 4.29 -7.52 3.82
C LEU A 173 4.69 -7.85 5.26
N THR A 174 5.90 -8.39 5.48
CA THR A 174 6.43 -8.65 6.83
C THR A 174 6.52 -7.35 7.63
N GLY A 175 7.07 -6.30 7.01
CA GLY A 175 7.20 -4.98 7.64
C GLY A 175 5.86 -4.32 7.95
N LEU A 176 4.87 -4.47 7.06
CA LEU A 176 3.50 -4.03 7.32
C LEU A 176 2.89 -4.72 8.54
N LEU A 177 3.08 -6.03 8.67
CA LEU A 177 2.59 -6.79 9.82
C LEU A 177 3.26 -6.33 11.12
N HIS A 178 4.60 -6.26 11.15
CA HIS A 178 5.32 -5.80 12.34
C HIS A 178 4.99 -4.34 12.73
N TYR A 179 4.78 -3.45 11.74
CA TYR A 179 4.50 -2.04 11.99
C TYR A 179 3.08 -1.79 12.50
N HIS A 180 2.08 -2.45 11.90
CA HIS A 180 0.69 -2.13 12.17
C HIS A 180 0.02 -3.01 13.24
N ILE A 181 0.58 -4.15 13.64
CA ILE A 181 -0.06 -5.07 14.61
C ILE A 181 -0.45 -4.39 15.94
N ASP A 182 0.32 -3.42 16.41
CA ASP A 182 -0.01 -2.64 17.62
C ASP A 182 -1.25 -1.76 17.46
N HIS A 183 -1.50 -1.27 16.24
CA HIS A 183 -2.71 -0.50 15.91
C HIS A 183 -3.97 -1.38 15.90
N TYR A 184 -3.83 -2.71 15.73
CA TYR A 184 -4.95 -3.65 15.74
C TYR A 184 -5.31 -4.17 17.14
N ARG A 185 -4.42 -4.05 18.14
CA ARG A 185 -4.64 -4.55 19.51
C ARG A 185 -5.90 -3.99 20.18
N GLY A 186 -6.34 -2.78 19.81
CA GLY A 186 -7.58 -2.18 20.32
C GLY A 186 -8.87 -2.72 19.72
N MET A 187 -8.83 -3.47 18.61
CA MET A 187 -10.03 -3.93 17.91
C MET A 187 -10.50 -5.32 18.36
N THR A 188 -9.62 -6.16 18.90
CA THR A 188 -9.98 -7.52 19.35
C THR A 188 -8.99 -8.04 20.40
N GLY A 189 -9.22 -7.72 21.68
CA GLY A 189 -8.37 -8.19 22.79
C GLY A 189 -8.24 -9.72 22.93
N PHE A 190 -9.09 -10.50 22.23
CA PHE A 190 -9.04 -11.96 22.21
C PHE A 190 -8.28 -12.56 21.01
N LEU A 191 -7.99 -11.77 19.96
CA LEU A 191 -7.25 -12.24 18.78
C LEU A 191 -5.78 -11.81 18.79
N SER A 192 -5.37 -10.93 19.72
CA SER A 192 -3.97 -10.55 19.88
C SER A 192 -3.08 -11.74 20.22
N SER A 193 -3.62 -12.78 20.87
CA SER A 193 -2.91 -14.05 21.14
C SER A 193 -2.82 -14.99 19.94
N LEU A 194 -3.64 -14.77 18.90
CA LEU A 194 -3.64 -15.57 17.66
C LEU A 194 -2.69 -15.00 16.60
N LEU A 195 -2.26 -13.75 16.77
CA LEU A 195 -1.23 -13.12 15.96
C LEU A 195 0.15 -13.48 16.55
N ILE A 196 0.99 -14.16 15.77
CA ILE A 196 2.24 -14.79 16.24
C ILE A 196 3.28 -13.78 16.74
N THR A 197 3.34 -12.59 16.15
CA THR A 197 4.43 -11.65 16.41
C THR A 197 4.00 -10.51 17.30
N GLU A 198 4.81 -10.21 18.32
CA GLU A 198 4.73 -8.91 18.97
C GLU A 198 5.02 -7.80 17.95
N GLY A 199 4.27 -6.70 18.02
CA GLY A 199 4.53 -5.54 17.20
C GLY A 199 5.91 -4.98 17.46
N ASN A 200 6.58 -4.63 16.37
CA ASN A 200 7.85 -3.94 16.44
C ASN A 200 7.88 -2.88 15.34
N ARG A 201 7.42 -1.70 15.72
CA ARG A 201 7.35 -0.51 14.86
C ARG A 201 8.69 -0.20 14.17
N GLN A 202 9.80 -0.31 14.88
CA GLN A 202 11.13 0.00 14.33
C GLN A 202 11.57 -1.07 13.32
N LYS A 203 11.40 -2.36 13.65
CA LYS A 203 11.70 -3.47 12.75
C LYS A 203 10.83 -3.41 11.49
N GLY A 204 9.53 -3.15 11.65
CA GLY A 204 8.62 -3.01 10.53
C GLY A 204 9.02 -1.88 9.58
N LEU A 205 9.42 -0.72 10.11
CA LEU A 205 9.97 0.36 9.28
C LEU A 205 11.23 -0.07 8.51
N GLN A 206 12.16 -0.78 9.16
CA GLN A 206 13.39 -1.24 8.52
C GLN A 206 13.11 -2.22 7.38
N GLU A 207 12.17 -3.14 7.56
CA GLU A 207 11.77 -4.11 6.54
C GLU A 207 11.08 -3.44 5.34
N ILE A 208 10.17 -2.48 5.59
CA ILE A 208 9.54 -1.71 4.50
C ILE A 208 10.60 -0.88 3.75
N HIS A 209 11.57 -0.29 4.45
CA HIS A 209 12.72 0.39 3.81
C HIS A 209 13.53 -0.56 2.93
N LEU A 210 13.78 -1.78 3.40
CA LEU A 210 14.53 -2.77 2.64
C LEU A 210 13.81 -3.15 1.34
N ALA A 211 12.49 -3.37 1.40
CA ALA A 211 11.67 -3.60 0.21
C ALA A 211 11.66 -2.38 -0.73
N ALA A 212 11.54 -1.17 -0.19
CA ALA A 212 11.55 0.08 -0.96
C ALA A 212 12.90 0.38 -1.65
N GLN A 213 14.00 -0.22 -1.19
CA GLN A 213 15.32 -0.06 -1.78
C GLN A 213 15.69 -1.21 -2.73
N LYS A 214 15.34 -2.45 -2.36
CA LYS A 214 15.87 -3.66 -2.99
C LYS A 214 14.82 -4.57 -3.60
N GLY A 215 13.54 -4.40 -3.29
CA GLY A 215 12.46 -5.12 -3.95
C GLY A 215 12.54 -4.92 -5.46
N TRP A 216 12.23 -5.95 -6.23
CA TRP A 216 12.24 -5.85 -7.70
C TRP A 216 10.84 -5.62 -8.26
N ILE A 217 9.78 -6.01 -7.53
CA ILE A 217 8.39 -5.87 -7.99
C ILE A 217 7.51 -5.05 -7.03
N LEU A 218 7.74 -5.10 -5.72
CA LEU A 218 6.98 -4.38 -4.68
C LEU A 218 7.70 -3.12 -4.18
N ARG A 219 8.76 -2.67 -4.88
CA ARG A 219 9.53 -1.47 -4.51
C ARG A 219 8.66 -0.24 -4.35
N ASP A 220 7.93 0.10 -5.41
CA ASP A 220 7.13 1.33 -5.44
C ASP A 220 5.96 1.26 -4.45
N MET A 221 5.39 0.06 -4.24
CA MET A 221 4.41 -0.21 -3.19
C MET A 221 4.96 0.13 -1.81
N ALA A 222 6.17 -0.34 -1.50
CA ALA A 222 6.84 -0.05 -0.24
C ALA A 222 7.16 1.45 -0.10
N GLN A 223 7.56 2.13 -1.16
CA GLN A 223 7.76 3.59 -1.16
C GLN A 223 6.46 4.34 -0.84
N VAL A 224 5.34 4.01 -1.51
CA VAL A 224 4.03 4.60 -1.23
C VAL A 224 3.63 4.39 0.24
N GLN A 225 3.85 3.19 0.76
CA GLN A 225 3.56 2.87 2.14
C GLN A 225 4.44 3.66 3.12
N LEU A 226 5.74 3.81 2.86
CA LEU A 226 6.62 4.64 3.68
C LEU A 226 6.17 6.10 3.70
N ALA A 227 5.85 6.68 2.55
CA ALA A 227 5.33 8.05 2.48
C ALA A 227 4.06 8.22 3.31
N SER A 228 3.13 7.27 3.22
CA SER A 228 1.90 7.22 4.02
C SER A 228 2.17 7.09 5.52
N ILE A 229 3.09 6.20 5.90
CA ILE A 229 3.51 5.98 7.30
C ILE A 229 4.12 7.26 7.89
N TYR A 230 5.07 7.86 7.18
CA TYR A 230 5.74 9.07 7.61
C TYR A 230 4.77 10.24 7.78
N LEU A 231 3.83 10.40 6.85
CA LEU A 231 2.81 11.44 6.91
C LEU A 231 1.79 11.21 8.03
N THR A 232 1.28 9.99 8.16
CA THR A 232 0.07 9.72 8.96
C THR A 232 0.38 9.27 10.39
N TYR A 233 1.40 8.44 10.57
CA TYR A 233 1.66 7.76 11.85
C TYR A 233 2.93 8.28 12.54
N GLU A 234 4.04 8.44 11.80
CA GLU A 234 5.27 9.03 12.36
C GLU A 234 5.16 10.55 12.58
N LYS A 235 4.25 11.21 11.84
CA LYS A 235 4.12 12.68 11.79
C LYS A 235 5.45 13.37 11.41
N GLN A 236 6.19 12.75 10.49
CA GLN A 236 7.47 13.21 9.95
C GLN A 236 7.35 13.51 8.44
N PRO A 237 6.61 14.56 8.05
CA PRO A 237 6.34 14.86 6.64
C PRO A 237 7.62 15.14 5.82
N SER A 238 8.70 15.59 6.46
CA SER A 238 10.01 15.78 5.81
C SER A 238 10.60 14.50 5.22
N HIS A 239 10.37 13.34 5.84
CA HIS A 239 10.82 12.04 5.33
C HIS A 239 9.93 11.54 4.19
N ALA A 240 8.64 11.90 4.19
CA ALA A 240 7.70 11.53 3.14
C ALA A 240 7.93 12.32 1.84
N LEU A 241 8.38 13.57 1.96
CA LEU A 241 8.50 14.50 0.83
C LEU A 241 9.38 13.98 -0.34
N PRO A 242 10.64 13.56 -0.15
CA PRO A 242 11.45 13.10 -1.27
C PRO A 242 10.84 11.88 -1.97
N ILE A 243 10.23 10.98 -1.19
CA ILE A 243 9.57 9.77 -1.70
C ILE A 243 8.39 10.15 -2.59
N ILE A 244 7.50 11.02 -2.12
CA ILE A 244 6.31 11.39 -2.91
C ILE A 244 6.66 12.22 -4.14
N MET A 245 7.73 13.03 -4.09
CA MET A 245 8.21 13.78 -5.25
C MET A 245 8.73 12.85 -6.35
N GLU A 246 9.47 11.80 -5.97
CA GLU A 246 9.94 10.78 -6.91
C GLU A 246 8.76 10.01 -7.54
N LEU A 247 7.81 9.57 -6.71
CA LEU A 247 6.62 8.86 -7.18
C LEU A 247 5.73 9.71 -8.08
N ALA A 248 5.47 10.97 -7.72
CA ALA A 248 4.67 11.88 -8.55
C ALA A 248 5.37 12.22 -9.89
N LYS A 249 6.71 12.24 -9.90
CA LYS A 249 7.47 12.40 -11.15
C LYS A 249 7.41 11.14 -12.02
N LYS A 250 7.45 9.96 -11.39
CA LYS A 250 7.41 8.66 -12.08
C LYS A 250 6.02 8.32 -12.61
N TYR A 251 4.97 8.76 -11.91
CA TYR A 251 3.56 8.45 -12.16
C TYR A 251 2.72 9.75 -12.16
N PRO A 252 2.86 10.59 -13.21
CA PRO A 252 2.26 11.92 -13.26
C PRO A 252 0.72 11.90 -13.33
N ASP A 253 0.11 10.80 -13.79
CA ASP A 253 -1.36 10.72 -13.90
C ASP A 253 -2.00 10.30 -12.58
N ASN A 254 -1.24 9.78 -11.62
CA ASN A 254 -1.76 9.39 -10.33
C ASN A 254 -2.10 10.59 -9.43
N TYR A 255 -3.37 11.01 -9.51
CA TYR A 255 -3.89 12.11 -8.68
C TYR A 255 -3.64 11.90 -7.18
N SER A 256 -3.59 10.66 -6.68
CA SER A 256 -3.38 10.40 -5.25
C SER A 256 -2.01 10.86 -4.78
N PHE A 257 -0.99 10.80 -5.64
CA PHE A 257 0.34 11.32 -5.33
C PHE A 257 0.37 12.84 -5.29
N HIS A 258 -0.38 13.52 -6.16
CA HIS A 258 -0.53 14.97 -6.08
C HIS A 258 -1.24 15.43 -4.81
N PHE A 259 -2.32 14.75 -4.42
CA PHE A 259 -3.00 15.02 -3.16
C PHE A 259 -2.08 14.80 -1.95
N MET A 260 -1.34 13.69 -1.92
CA MET A 260 -0.41 13.39 -0.82
C MET A 260 0.73 14.42 -0.77
N HIS A 261 1.29 14.81 -1.91
CA HIS A 261 2.34 15.81 -1.98
C HIS A 261 1.87 17.17 -1.47
N ALA A 262 0.69 17.64 -1.89
CA ALA A 262 0.12 18.90 -1.40
C ALA A 262 -0.11 18.85 0.12
N LEU A 263 -0.57 17.71 0.63
CA LEU A 263 -0.77 17.51 2.07
C LEU A 263 0.54 17.53 2.85
N ILE A 264 1.60 16.87 2.34
CA ILE A 264 2.93 16.88 2.95
C ILE A 264 3.48 18.32 3.02
N LEU A 265 3.35 19.09 1.93
CA LEU A 265 3.76 20.50 1.91
C LEU A 265 2.98 21.32 2.94
N ALA A 266 1.68 21.10 3.07
CA ALA A 266 0.85 21.77 4.07
C ALA A 266 1.25 21.43 5.52
N GLU A 267 1.59 20.16 5.80
CA GLU A 267 2.12 19.74 7.11
C GLU A 267 3.46 20.38 7.43
N MET A 268 4.31 20.60 6.41
CA MET A 268 5.58 21.30 6.53
C MET A 268 5.43 22.84 6.54
N ARG A 269 4.20 23.38 6.55
CA ARG A 269 3.90 24.82 6.45
C ARG A 269 4.44 25.50 5.18
N ARG A 270 4.74 24.74 4.13
CA ARG A 270 5.14 25.23 2.79
C ARG A 270 3.89 25.60 1.99
N PHE A 271 3.14 26.57 2.51
CA PHE A 271 1.77 26.78 2.07
C PHE A 271 1.63 27.28 0.63
N ALA A 272 2.53 28.15 0.16
CA ALA A 272 2.47 28.66 -1.21
C ALA A 272 2.62 27.53 -2.23
N GLU A 273 3.50 26.57 -1.95
CA GLU A 273 3.71 25.39 -2.80
C GLU A 273 2.51 24.43 -2.71
N ALA A 274 1.97 24.21 -1.51
CA ALA A 274 0.76 23.40 -1.32
C ALA A 274 -0.43 23.98 -2.10
N GLU A 275 -0.62 25.31 -2.08
CA GLU A 275 -1.70 25.99 -2.81
C GLU A 275 -1.48 25.96 -4.33
N THR A 276 -0.23 26.08 -4.79
CA THR A 276 0.09 25.95 -6.22
C THR A 276 -0.28 24.56 -6.72
N LEU A 277 0.07 23.52 -5.98
CA LEU A 277 -0.28 22.14 -6.33
C LEU A 277 -1.80 21.89 -6.20
N ALA A 278 -2.45 22.45 -5.18
CA ALA A 278 -3.90 22.37 -5.03
C ALA A 278 -4.63 23.03 -6.21
N ALA A 279 -4.17 24.19 -6.69
CA ALA A 279 -4.73 24.85 -7.87
C ALA A 279 -4.57 24.00 -9.14
N GLN A 280 -3.44 23.31 -9.30
CA GLN A 280 -3.23 22.38 -10.41
C GLN A 280 -4.19 21.17 -10.31
N ILE A 281 -4.36 20.60 -9.13
CA ILE A 281 -5.33 19.52 -8.89
C ILE A 281 -6.75 19.99 -9.24
N GLN A 282 -7.14 21.18 -8.80
CA GLN A 282 -8.46 21.76 -9.10
C GLN A 282 -8.67 21.93 -10.61
N LYS A 283 -7.65 22.43 -11.32
CA LYS A 283 -7.67 22.57 -12.79
C LYS A 283 -7.86 21.22 -13.47
N ASN A 284 -7.16 20.18 -13.02
CA ASN A 284 -7.27 18.84 -13.58
C ASN A 284 -8.65 18.20 -13.27
N ILE A 285 -9.20 18.40 -12.07
CA ILE A 285 -10.58 17.98 -11.76
C ILE A 285 -11.58 18.70 -12.68
N ALA A 286 -11.40 19.99 -12.90
CA ALA A 286 -12.29 20.80 -13.74
C ALA A 286 -12.21 20.45 -15.23
N SER A 287 -11.06 19.95 -15.71
CA SER A 287 -10.94 19.48 -17.10
C SER A 287 -11.74 18.20 -17.35
N GLY A 288 -11.99 17.40 -16.31
CA GLY A 288 -12.75 16.15 -16.39
C GLY A 288 -12.08 15.07 -17.23
N VAL A 289 -10.77 15.22 -17.54
CA VAL A 289 -10.00 14.24 -18.29
C VAL A 289 -9.56 13.12 -17.32
N PRO A 290 -9.96 11.86 -17.56
CA PRO A 290 -9.51 10.74 -16.74
C PRO A 290 -7.98 10.71 -16.59
N PRO A 291 -7.44 10.36 -15.41
CA PRO A 291 -8.14 9.84 -14.24
C PRO A 291 -8.74 10.91 -13.32
N TYR A 292 -8.65 12.20 -13.67
CA TYR A 292 -9.28 13.28 -12.90
C TYR A 292 -10.77 13.37 -13.21
N ALA A 293 -11.57 13.36 -12.15
CA ALA A 293 -13.02 13.38 -12.27
C ALA A 293 -13.65 14.23 -11.16
N ARG A 294 -14.87 14.71 -11.42
CA ARG A 294 -15.66 15.53 -10.47
C ARG A 294 -15.83 14.87 -9.09
N GLN A 295 -15.83 13.54 -9.06
CA GLN A 295 -15.91 12.72 -7.84
C GLN A 295 -14.77 12.99 -6.84
N LEU A 296 -13.68 13.62 -7.29
CA LEU A 296 -12.56 14.05 -6.47
C LEU A 296 -12.77 15.41 -5.77
N GLU A 297 -13.83 16.17 -6.10
CA GLU A 297 -14.12 17.48 -5.49
C GLU A 297 -14.14 17.45 -3.95
N PRO A 298 -14.77 16.46 -3.28
CA PRO A 298 -14.73 16.38 -1.82
C PRO A 298 -13.33 16.14 -1.24
N ARG A 299 -12.45 15.44 -1.99
CA ARG A 299 -11.04 15.25 -1.60
C ARG A 299 -10.26 16.56 -1.72
N TYR A 300 -10.56 17.35 -2.74
CA TYR A 300 -10.04 18.72 -2.90
C TYR A 300 -10.50 19.66 -1.79
N ASP A 301 -11.79 19.66 -1.46
CA ASP A 301 -12.31 20.44 -0.33
C ASP A 301 -11.64 20.03 0.99
N HIS A 302 -11.43 18.73 1.21
CA HIS A 302 -10.68 18.26 2.38
C HIS A 302 -9.23 18.79 2.37
N LEU A 303 -8.51 18.72 1.25
CA LEU A 303 -7.15 19.24 1.12
C LEU A 303 -7.09 20.75 1.43
N MET A 304 -8.00 21.54 0.87
CA MET A 304 -8.07 22.97 1.14
C MET A 304 -8.38 23.26 2.61
N GLY A 305 -9.29 22.48 3.22
CA GLY A 305 -9.55 22.54 4.65
C GLY A 305 -8.29 22.25 5.48
N ARG A 306 -7.51 21.23 5.08
CA ARG A 306 -6.24 20.86 5.72
C ARG A 306 -5.20 21.98 5.64
N ILE A 307 -5.10 22.67 4.50
CA ILE A 307 -4.20 23.82 4.30
C ILE A 307 -4.60 24.99 5.20
N HIS A 308 -5.88 25.40 5.17
CA HIS A 308 -6.39 26.48 6.01
C HIS A 308 -6.24 26.17 7.50
N PHE A 309 -6.51 24.92 7.90
CA PHE A 309 -6.36 24.48 9.29
C PHE A 309 -4.92 24.66 9.77
N LYS A 310 -3.92 24.25 8.97
CA LYS A 310 -2.50 24.39 9.34
C LYS A 310 -2.01 25.84 9.35
N ARG A 311 -2.68 26.73 8.61
CA ARG A 311 -2.49 28.19 8.70
C ARG A 311 -3.16 28.84 9.91
N GLY A 312 -4.02 28.13 10.64
CA GLY A 312 -4.82 28.70 11.72
C GLY A 312 -6.08 29.45 11.24
N GLU A 313 -6.42 29.34 9.96
CA GLU A 313 -7.60 29.95 9.35
C GLU A 313 -8.85 29.09 9.58
N TYR A 314 -9.19 28.84 10.85
CA TYR A 314 -10.14 27.79 11.22
C TYR A 314 -11.55 27.99 10.65
N GLY A 315 -12.01 29.23 10.46
CA GLY A 315 -13.30 29.50 9.81
C GLY A 315 -13.33 29.02 8.35
N ARG A 316 -12.29 29.33 7.56
CA ARG A 316 -12.15 28.87 6.18
C ARG A 316 -11.97 27.36 6.12
N ALA A 317 -11.19 26.80 7.04
CA ALA A 317 -10.96 25.37 7.14
C ALA A 317 -12.28 24.62 7.36
N GLU A 318 -13.08 25.07 8.33
CA GLU A 318 -14.38 24.49 8.64
C GLU A 318 -15.32 24.54 7.44
N SER A 319 -15.43 25.67 6.73
CA SER A 319 -16.26 25.76 5.52
C SER A 319 -15.87 24.75 4.46
N CYS A 320 -14.57 24.49 4.27
CA CYS A 320 -14.09 23.48 3.33
C CYS A 320 -14.46 22.06 3.79
N PHE A 321 -14.23 21.74 5.05
CA PHE A 321 -14.62 20.42 5.59
C PHE A 321 -16.14 20.22 5.56
N GLN A 322 -16.94 21.25 5.80
CA GLN A 322 -18.39 21.20 5.71
C GLN A 322 -18.88 20.88 4.29
N ARG A 323 -18.21 21.39 3.24
CA ARG A 323 -18.49 20.99 1.85
C ARG A 323 -18.11 19.53 1.60
N ALA A 324 -16.92 19.12 2.04
CA ALA A 324 -16.43 17.74 1.86
C ALA A 324 -17.37 16.69 2.49
N ILE A 325 -17.99 16.97 3.65
CA ILE A 325 -18.89 16.01 4.32
C ILE A 325 -20.31 15.94 3.72
N GLN A 326 -20.67 16.83 2.77
CA GLN A 326 -21.97 16.75 2.08
C GLN A 326 -22.03 15.53 1.16
N ASP A 327 -20.89 15.10 0.62
CA ASP A 327 -20.85 13.89 -0.20
C ASP A 327 -21.07 12.64 0.66
N LYS A 328 -22.01 11.81 0.22
CA LYS A 328 -22.38 10.54 0.88
C LYS A 328 -21.94 9.33 0.06
N SER A 329 -21.21 9.55 -1.04
CA SER A 329 -20.76 8.50 -1.94
C SER A 329 -19.73 7.59 -1.27
N PHE A 330 -19.77 6.29 -1.62
CA PHE A 330 -18.94 5.27 -0.98
C PHE A 330 -17.42 5.54 -1.15
N TYR A 331 -17.02 6.15 -2.27
CA TYR A 331 -15.62 6.41 -2.61
C TYR A 331 -15.00 7.61 -1.87
N ASN A 332 -15.80 8.35 -1.09
CA ASN A 332 -15.37 9.48 -0.27
C ASN A 332 -15.65 9.29 1.23
N ILE A 333 -16.00 8.08 1.67
CA ILE A 333 -16.25 7.77 3.08
C ILE A 333 -15.05 8.12 3.98
N ARG A 334 -13.82 7.77 3.56
CA ARG A 334 -12.58 8.11 4.30
C ARG A 334 -12.37 9.62 4.40
N THR A 335 -12.62 10.35 3.31
CA THR A 335 -12.58 11.82 3.25
C THR A 335 -13.58 12.46 4.19
N LYS A 336 -14.80 11.91 4.25
CA LYS A 336 -15.86 12.34 5.18
C LYS A 336 -15.46 12.12 6.63
N ALA A 337 -14.99 10.92 6.98
CA ALA A 337 -14.52 10.60 8.34
C ALA A 337 -13.39 11.55 8.77
N ARG A 338 -12.40 11.79 7.89
CA ARG A 338 -11.32 12.75 8.15
C ARG A 338 -11.82 14.18 8.27
N SER A 339 -12.74 14.63 7.44
CA SER A 339 -13.27 16.01 7.50
C SER A 339 -14.07 16.25 8.79
N LEU A 340 -14.90 15.28 9.22
CA LEU A 340 -15.61 15.34 10.50
C LEU A 340 -14.64 15.46 11.70
N LEU A 341 -13.55 14.70 11.69
CA LEU A 341 -12.51 14.78 12.72
C LEU A 341 -11.95 16.21 12.83
N TYR A 342 -11.59 16.82 11.69
CA TYR A 342 -11.03 18.17 11.69
C TYR A 342 -12.04 19.23 12.14
N ILE A 343 -13.34 19.08 11.82
CA ILE A 343 -14.38 19.97 12.35
C ILE A 343 -14.43 19.85 13.89
N GLY A 344 -14.38 18.62 14.43
CA GLY A 344 -14.29 18.41 15.87
C GLY A 344 -13.06 19.08 16.50
N MET A 345 -11.90 18.97 15.86
CA MET A 345 -10.66 19.63 16.31
C MET A 345 -10.80 21.16 16.31
N ILE A 346 -11.47 21.74 15.32
CA ILE A 346 -11.76 23.18 15.26
C ILE A 346 -12.66 23.60 16.44
N HIS A 347 -13.68 22.82 16.76
CA HIS A 347 -14.53 23.09 17.93
C HIS A 347 -13.74 23.00 19.25
N ASP A 348 -12.86 22.01 19.40
CA ASP A 348 -11.98 21.94 20.59
C ASP A 348 -11.06 23.17 20.69
N ILE A 349 -10.50 23.66 19.57
CA ILE A 349 -9.69 24.89 19.54
C ILE A 349 -10.53 26.11 20.01
N ARG A 350 -11.82 26.14 19.66
CA ARG A 350 -12.76 27.20 20.07
C ARG A 350 -13.33 27.02 21.48
N LEU A 351 -12.89 26.00 22.22
CA LEU A 351 -13.42 25.62 23.54
C LEU A 351 -14.90 25.19 23.50
N GLU A 352 -15.38 24.77 22.33
CA GLU A 352 -16.76 24.34 22.06
C GLU A 352 -16.90 22.82 22.28
N ARG A 353 -16.53 22.35 23.47
CA ARG A 353 -16.28 20.91 23.74
C ARG A 353 -17.45 19.99 23.37
N LYS A 354 -18.69 20.39 23.70
CA LYS A 354 -19.89 19.60 23.40
C LYS A 354 -20.05 19.36 21.89
N TYR A 355 -19.74 20.35 21.07
CA TYR A 355 -19.77 20.22 19.62
C TYR A 355 -18.62 19.34 19.12
N ALA A 356 -17.42 19.52 19.66
CA ALA A 356 -16.27 18.69 19.32
C ALA A 356 -16.55 17.19 19.54
N GLU A 357 -17.11 16.85 20.71
CA GLU A 357 -17.47 15.47 21.06
C GLU A 357 -18.53 14.87 20.13
N ASP A 358 -19.55 15.65 19.73
CA ASP A 358 -20.53 15.21 18.72
C ASP A 358 -19.84 14.81 17.40
N TYR A 359 -18.96 15.67 16.90
CA TYR A 359 -18.21 15.39 15.67
C TYR A 359 -17.33 14.15 15.80
N TYR A 360 -16.62 13.98 16.91
CA TYR A 360 -15.81 12.78 17.14
C TYR A 360 -16.66 11.51 17.22
N GLN A 361 -17.83 11.56 17.88
CA GLN A 361 -18.76 10.43 17.89
C GLN A 361 -19.29 10.11 16.49
N ARG A 362 -19.54 11.14 15.65
CA ARG A 362 -19.93 10.94 14.26
C ARG A 362 -18.83 10.26 13.45
N VAL A 363 -17.55 10.58 13.68
CA VAL A 363 -16.42 9.85 13.06
C VAL A 363 -16.50 8.36 13.39
N LEU A 364 -16.75 7.99 14.66
CA LEU A 364 -16.84 6.59 15.09
C LEU A 364 -18.02 5.82 14.45
N LYS A 365 -19.05 6.54 13.96
CA LYS A 365 -20.25 5.98 13.31
C LYS A 365 -20.14 5.91 11.77
N VAL A 366 -19.05 6.42 11.17
CA VAL A 366 -18.85 6.32 9.72
C VAL A 366 -18.42 4.89 9.36
N GLU A 367 -19.36 4.09 8.85
CA GLU A 367 -19.05 2.75 8.32
C GLU A 367 -18.17 2.84 7.08
N GLY A 368 -17.11 2.02 7.00
CA GLY A 368 -16.11 2.10 5.91
C GLY A 368 -15.10 3.25 6.08
N GLY A 369 -15.23 4.04 7.15
CA GLY A 369 -14.33 5.14 7.53
C GLY A 369 -13.25 4.73 8.53
N GLU A 370 -13.00 3.44 8.69
CA GLU A 370 -11.99 2.91 9.59
C GLU A 370 -10.58 3.43 9.25
N GLY A 371 -9.68 3.36 10.23
CA GLY A 371 -8.31 3.82 10.12
C GLY A 371 -7.97 4.95 11.09
N SER A 372 -6.98 5.75 10.72
CA SER A 372 -6.36 6.76 11.60
C SER A 372 -7.33 7.84 12.07
N ALA A 373 -8.35 8.20 11.29
CA ALA A 373 -9.37 9.17 11.73
C ALA A 373 -10.17 8.68 12.95
N ARG A 374 -10.55 7.41 12.96
CA ARG A 374 -11.30 6.77 14.06
C ARG A 374 -10.43 6.63 15.31
N ILE A 375 -9.15 6.30 15.13
CA ILE A 375 -8.16 6.22 16.22
C ILE A 375 -8.01 7.60 16.88
N GLU A 376 -7.76 8.64 16.09
CA GLU A 376 -7.59 10.02 16.56
C GLU A 376 -8.88 10.54 17.23
N ALA A 377 -10.06 10.30 16.65
CA ALA A 377 -11.35 10.66 17.28
C ALA A 377 -11.55 9.99 18.65
N GLY A 378 -11.19 8.71 18.78
CA GLY A 378 -11.24 7.99 20.06
C GLY A 378 -10.28 8.57 21.11
N GLN A 379 -9.13 9.07 20.69
CA GLN A 379 -8.21 9.81 21.57
C GLN A 379 -8.80 11.17 21.96
N TYR A 380 -9.36 11.91 21.01
CA TYR A 380 -9.89 13.25 21.27
C TYR A 380 -11.19 13.28 22.08
N LEU A 381 -11.94 12.18 22.10
CA LEU A 381 -13.04 11.97 23.05
C LEU A 381 -12.54 11.86 24.50
N LYS A 382 -11.34 11.31 24.73
CA LYS A 382 -10.75 11.20 26.08
C LYS A 382 -10.07 12.48 26.53
N ALA A 383 -9.42 13.18 25.61
CA ALA A 383 -8.73 14.43 25.89
C ALA A 383 -8.88 15.39 24.71
N PRO A 384 -9.30 16.66 24.93
CA PRO A 384 -9.55 17.59 23.82
C PRO A 384 -8.30 17.82 22.98
N TYR A 385 -8.51 17.95 21.67
CA TYR A 385 -7.46 18.40 20.77
C TYR A 385 -6.96 19.77 21.20
N ARG A 386 -5.64 19.96 21.13
CA ARG A 386 -5.00 21.25 21.32
C ARG A 386 -4.13 21.50 20.10
N ALA A 387 -4.27 22.67 19.50
CA ALA A 387 -3.33 23.08 18.46
C ALA A 387 -1.94 23.14 19.09
N ASP A 388 -0.95 22.56 18.40
CA ASP A 388 0.45 22.74 18.80
C ASP A 388 0.76 24.24 18.73
N GLY A 389 0.82 24.88 19.90
CA GLY A 389 1.33 26.24 20.01
C GLY A 389 2.75 26.26 19.48
N ASN A 390 3.07 27.26 18.64
CA ASN A 390 4.41 27.64 18.17
C ASN A 390 5.53 26.65 18.48
N GLY A 391 6.06 26.00 17.44
CA GLY A 391 7.19 25.08 17.52
C GLY A 391 8.29 25.56 18.47
N SER A 392 8.31 25.01 19.67
CA SER A 392 9.46 24.93 20.55
C SER A 392 9.14 23.97 21.70
N ARG A 393 10.10 23.09 21.99
CA ARG A 393 10.15 22.15 23.13
C ARG A 393 9.28 20.89 23.04
N ARG A 394 9.77 19.95 22.23
CA ARG A 394 10.14 18.62 22.76
C ARG A 394 11.43 18.16 22.09
N GLU A 395 12.54 18.82 22.40
CA GLU A 395 13.81 18.10 22.43
C GLU A 395 13.92 17.41 23.78
N SER A 396 14.29 16.15 23.68
CA SER A 396 14.53 15.14 24.70
C SER A 396 15.15 15.68 25.99
N GLY A 397 14.57 15.26 27.11
CA GLY A 397 15.20 15.39 28.43
C GLY A 397 16.47 14.56 28.51
N GLU A 398 17.62 15.23 28.46
CA GLU A 398 18.82 14.76 29.14
C GLU A 398 18.66 15.02 30.65
N LYS A 399 18.72 13.94 31.44
CA LYS A 399 18.86 14.03 32.89
C LYS A 399 20.26 14.59 33.20
N PRO A 400 20.41 15.55 34.14
CA PRO A 400 21.73 15.97 34.58
C PRO A 400 22.40 14.81 35.33
N GLN A 401 23.61 14.45 34.90
CA GLN A 401 24.52 13.64 35.70
C GLN A 401 24.86 14.40 36.97
N GLY A 402 24.45 13.85 38.12
CA GLY A 402 24.86 14.33 39.43
C GLY A 402 26.34 14.07 39.65
N LYS A 403 27.09 15.12 39.96
CA LYS A 403 28.35 15.05 40.72
C LYS A 403 27.98 14.98 42.21
N GLY A 404 28.60 14.05 42.92
CA GLY A 404 28.48 13.86 44.36
C GLY A 404 29.13 12.55 44.75
#